data_AF-A0A524KLU5-F1
#
_entry.id   AF-A0A524KLU5-F1
#
_cell.length_a   1.000
_cell.length_b   1.000
_cell.length_c   1.000
_cell.angle_alpha   90.00
_cell.angle_beta   90.00
_cell.angle_gamma   90.00
#
_symmetry.space_group_name_H-M   'P 1'
#
loop_
_entity.id
_entity.type
_entity.pdbx_description
1 polymer ?
#
loop_
_entity_poly.entity_id
_entity_poly.type
_entity_poly.pdbx_seq_one_letter_code
_entity_poly.pdbx_strand_id
1 'polypeptide(L)'
;MRRQGARRPPMSIAENETDSVPDRIPVHPALWIMITVMIGFEVLFTAVDAGWLPEGLGRWPVYLQLAFFDLVFEYARAGNGVEPQLIWSLLTHAFLHGSWLHLAMNGAAFLGLGHALVQAVGIGRFVSIFVVCAVVGALTFGLIAQTNGPMVGASGAIFGMLAVLTAWQERVLRVARLSRAMIWKRIGALVAVNAALAFGMGGLLAWEAHLGGWVAGWLMAIVIRPRSGPLCTY
;
A
#
# COMPACT_ATOMS: atom_id res chain seq x y z
N MET A 1 -17.08 25.13 75.41
CA MET A 1 -16.35 25.85 74.33
C MET A 1 -16.08 24.88 73.18
N ARG A 2 -16.84 24.99 72.08
CA ARG A 2 -16.73 24.15 70.86
C ARG A 2 -15.82 24.87 69.86
N ARG A 3 -14.70 24.25 69.45
CA ARG A 3 -13.82 24.78 68.39
C ARG A 3 -14.49 24.57 67.03
N GLN A 4 -14.71 25.67 66.31
CA GLN A 4 -15.19 25.67 64.93
C GLN A 4 -14.08 25.16 64.00
N GLY A 5 -14.39 24.16 63.18
CA GLY A 5 -13.50 23.67 62.12
C GLY A 5 -13.46 24.65 60.95
N ALA A 6 -12.28 25.19 60.65
CA ALA A 6 -12.04 26.03 59.50
C ALA A 6 -12.25 25.23 58.20
N ARG A 7 -13.17 25.70 57.34
CA ARG A 7 -13.33 25.19 55.97
C ARG A 7 -12.10 25.57 55.15
N ARG A 8 -11.45 24.60 54.50
CA ARG A 8 -10.42 24.86 53.49
C ARG A 8 -11.05 25.61 52.31
N PRO A 9 -10.36 26.59 51.70
CA PRO A 9 -10.83 27.22 50.48
C PRO A 9 -10.85 26.19 49.33
N PRO A 10 -11.75 26.34 48.33
CA PRO A 10 -11.77 25.47 47.17
C PRO A 10 -10.42 25.58 46.44
N MET A 11 -9.86 24.44 46.03
CA MET A 11 -8.73 24.40 45.11
C MET A 11 -9.11 25.20 43.86
N SER A 12 -8.33 26.26 43.58
CA SER A 12 -8.25 26.83 42.24
C SER A 12 -7.98 25.67 41.30
N ILE A 13 -8.93 25.40 40.42
CA ILE A 13 -8.67 24.61 39.22
C ILE A 13 -7.64 25.47 38.47
N ALA A 14 -6.37 25.15 38.65
CA ALA A 14 -5.34 25.57 37.72
C ALA A 14 -5.90 25.16 36.35
N GLU A 15 -6.06 26.15 35.47
CA GLU A 15 -6.34 25.96 34.06
C GLU A 15 -5.32 24.92 33.58
N ASN A 16 -5.78 23.68 33.47
CA ASN A 16 -4.97 22.59 32.97
C ASN A 16 -4.57 23.05 31.58
N GLU A 17 -3.26 23.18 31.40
CA GLU A 17 -2.58 23.46 30.14
C GLU A 17 -3.44 22.93 29.01
N THR A 18 -3.87 23.83 28.13
CA THR A 18 -4.56 23.51 26.88
C THR A 18 -4.05 22.17 26.39
N ASP A 19 -4.91 21.14 26.38
CA ASP A 19 -4.62 19.81 25.85
C ASP A 19 -3.95 20.02 24.49
N SER A 20 -2.63 20.04 24.47
CA SER A 20 -1.88 20.23 23.24
C SER A 20 -2.10 18.93 22.51
N VAL A 21 -3.05 18.94 21.58
CA VAL A 21 -3.31 17.84 20.66
C VAL A 21 -1.94 17.38 20.21
N PRO A 22 -1.50 16.15 20.55
CA PRO A 22 -0.13 15.75 20.27
C PRO A 22 0.15 15.97 18.80
N ASP A 23 1.25 16.68 18.51
CA ASP A 23 1.62 17.04 17.16
C ASP A 23 1.52 15.80 16.28
N ARG A 24 0.76 15.91 15.18
CA ARG A 24 0.61 14.81 14.24
C ARG A 24 2.01 14.46 13.73
N ILE A 25 2.47 13.24 14.00
CA ILE A 25 3.79 12.82 13.54
C ILE A 25 3.84 12.97 12.02
N PRO A 26 4.80 13.72 11.46
CA PRO A 26 4.82 14.01 10.04
C PRO A 26 5.02 12.73 9.21
N VAL A 27 4.54 12.77 7.98
CA VAL A 27 4.77 11.70 7.00
C VAL A 27 6.27 11.61 6.69
N HIS A 28 6.83 10.40 6.79
CA HIS A 28 8.26 10.18 6.58
C HIS A 28 8.70 10.60 5.15
N PRO A 29 9.84 11.30 4.97
CA PRO A 29 10.27 11.83 3.67
C PRO A 29 10.32 10.81 2.53
N ALA A 30 10.68 9.57 2.82
CA ALA A 30 10.70 8.49 1.82
C ALA A 30 9.34 8.24 1.16
N LEU A 31 8.23 8.38 1.88
CA LEU A 31 6.90 8.24 1.29
C LEU A 31 6.60 9.39 0.32
N TRP A 32 7.03 10.60 0.67
CA TRP A 32 6.96 11.76 -0.24
C TRP A 32 7.80 11.54 -1.49
N ILE A 33 9.02 11.03 -1.37
CA ILE A 33 9.87 10.71 -2.52
C ILE A 33 9.18 9.71 -3.45
N MET A 34 8.64 8.62 -2.90
CA MET A 34 7.98 7.58 -3.70
C MET A 34 6.74 8.12 -4.43
N ILE A 35 5.87 8.89 -3.76
CA ILE A 35 4.69 9.47 -4.42
C ILE A 35 5.08 10.55 -5.43
N THR A 36 6.13 11.33 -5.17
CA THR A 36 6.66 12.31 -6.13
C THR A 36 7.17 11.63 -7.40
N VAL A 37 7.82 10.47 -7.29
CA VAL A 37 8.21 9.68 -8.47
C VAL A 37 6.98 9.24 -9.27
N MET A 38 5.93 8.76 -8.61
CA MET A 38 4.67 8.36 -9.27
C MET A 38 3.99 9.55 -9.98
N ILE A 39 3.92 10.70 -9.31
CA ILE A 39 3.41 11.95 -9.88
C ILE A 39 4.27 12.38 -11.06
N GLY A 40 5.60 12.27 -10.96
CA GLY A 40 6.54 12.64 -12.02
C GLY A 40 6.27 11.89 -13.33
N PHE A 41 5.96 10.59 -13.27
CA PHE A 41 5.56 9.83 -14.47
C PHE A 41 4.26 10.34 -15.08
N GLU A 42 3.21 10.61 -14.30
CA GLU A 42 1.95 11.13 -14.85
C GLU A 42 2.07 12.57 -15.38
N VAL A 43 2.91 13.40 -14.75
CA VAL A 43 3.28 14.73 -15.30
C VAL A 43 4.00 14.56 -16.64
N LEU A 44 4.99 13.67 -16.72
CA LEU A 44 5.71 13.38 -17.96
C LEU A 44 4.75 12.96 -19.06
N PHE A 45 3.86 12.00 -18.79
CA PHE A 45 2.88 11.52 -19.75
C PHE A 45 1.91 12.61 -20.19
N THR A 46 1.43 13.43 -19.25
CA THR A 46 0.55 14.56 -19.57
C THR A 46 1.24 15.59 -20.44
N ALA A 47 2.53 15.86 -20.20
CA ALA A 47 3.32 16.79 -21.02
C ALA A 47 3.55 16.25 -22.45
N VAL A 48 3.75 14.94 -22.61
CA VAL A 48 3.83 14.30 -23.93
C VAL A 48 2.47 14.36 -24.65
N ASP A 49 1.38 14.01 -23.96
CA ASP A 49 0.02 14.07 -24.53
C ASP A 49 -0.36 15.51 -24.96
N ALA A 50 0.15 16.52 -24.25
CA ALA A 50 -0.03 17.93 -24.57
C ALA A 50 0.88 18.44 -25.71
N GLY A 51 1.78 17.59 -26.23
CA GLY A 51 2.74 17.94 -27.27
C GLY A 51 3.92 18.80 -26.80
N TRP A 52 4.16 18.89 -25.49
CA TRP A 52 5.27 19.67 -24.93
C TRP A 52 6.60 18.91 -24.95
N LEU A 53 6.54 17.58 -25.05
CA LEU A 53 7.69 16.68 -25.03
C LEU A 53 7.61 15.66 -26.18
N PRO A 54 8.74 15.04 -26.57
CA PRO A 54 8.76 14.04 -27.65
C PRO A 54 7.93 12.80 -27.32
N GLU A 55 7.28 12.24 -28.35
CA GLU A 55 6.44 11.03 -28.23
C GLU A 55 7.19 9.81 -27.67
N GLY A 56 8.51 9.75 -27.86
CA GLY A 56 9.37 8.69 -27.31
C GLY A 56 9.41 8.62 -25.78
N LEU A 57 8.91 9.65 -25.08
CA LEU A 57 8.77 9.68 -23.62
C LEU A 57 7.33 9.42 -23.15
N GLY A 58 6.41 9.11 -24.07
CA GLY A 58 5.01 8.85 -23.77
C GLY A 58 4.78 7.53 -23.04
N ARG A 59 3.52 7.27 -22.67
CA ARG A 59 3.14 6.08 -21.88
C ARG A 59 3.65 4.79 -22.50
N TRP A 60 3.40 4.57 -23.79
CA TRP A 60 3.68 3.30 -24.41
C TRP A 60 5.19 2.97 -24.47
N PRO A 61 6.08 3.85 -24.96
CA PRO A 61 7.53 3.62 -24.88
C PRO A 61 8.03 3.37 -23.45
N VAL A 62 7.52 4.11 -22.46
CA VAL A 62 7.92 3.91 -21.05
C VAL A 62 7.39 2.58 -20.51
N TYR A 63 6.16 2.20 -20.85
CA TYR A 63 5.58 0.93 -20.42
C TYR A 63 6.36 -0.26 -20.96
N LEU A 64 6.72 -0.23 -22.26
CA LEU A 64 7.59 -1.24 -22.88
C LEU A 64 8.97 -1.39 -22.21
N GLN A 65 9.35 -0.48 -21.31
CA GLN A 65 10.57 -0.60 -20.52
C GLN A 65 10.27 -0.92 -19.06
N LEU A 66 9.21 -0.36 -18.46
CA LEU A 66 9.05 -0.33 -17.01
C LEU A 66 7.76 -0.97 -16.48
N ALA A 67 6.76 -1.18 -17.33
CA ALA A 67 5.55 -1.91 -16.96
C ALA A 67 5.79 -3.42 -17.01
N PHE A 68 5.01 -4.16 -16.22
CA PHE A 68 5.08 -5.62 -16.21
C PHE A 68 4.10 -6.18 -17.23
N PHE A 69 4.53 -7.15 -18.05
CA PHE A 69 3.68 -7.80 -19.03
C PHE A 69 3.62 -9.30 -18.75
N ASP A 70 2.40 -9.84 -18.69
CA ASP A 70 2.16 -11.29 -18.60
C ASP A 70 2.80 -12.03 -19.77
N LEU A 71 2.71 -11.50 -20.98
CA LEU A 71 3.31 -12.09 -22.18
C LEU A 71 4.84 -12.24 -22.10
N VAL A 72 5.54 -11.23 -21.57
CA VAL A 72 7.01 -11.29 -21.41
C VAL A 72 7.39 -12.34 -20.36
N PHE A 73 6.59 -12.44 -19.30
CA PHE A 73 6.78 -13.47 -18.28
C PHE A 73 6.48 -14.88 -18.81
N GLU A 74 5.44 -15.04 -19.63
CA GLU A 74 5.12 -16.30 -20.30
C GLU A 74 6.22 -16.72 -21.28
N TYR A 75 6.74 -15.78 -22.08
CA TYR A 75 7.86 -16.00 -22.98
C TYR A 75 9.09 -16.55 -22.25
N ALA A 76 9.42 -15.97 -21.09
CA ALA A 76 10.50 -16.44 -20.24
C ALA A 76 10.22 -17.83 -19.64
N ARG A 77 9.00 -18.08 -19.16
CA ARG A 77 8.57 -19.39 -18.63
C ARG A 77 8.62 -20.51 -19.68
N ALA A 78 8.39 -20.18 -20.95
CA ALA A 78 8.49 -21.12 -22.06
C ALA A 78 9.95 -21.46 -22.45
N GLY A 79 10.94 -20.91 -21.75
CA GLY A 79 12.36 -21.25 -21.94
C GLY A 79 13.05 -20.44 -23.04
N ASN A 80 12.44 -19.36 -23.53
CA ASN A 80 12.99 -18.54 -24.62
C ASN A 80 14.03 -17.51 -24.16
N GLY A 81 14.39 -17.49 -22.87
CA GLY A 81 15.30 -16.52 -22.27
C GLY A 81 14.57 -15.46 -21.43
N VAL A 82 15.33 -14.77 -20.58
CA VAL A 82 14.80 -13.71 -19.70
C VAL A 82 15.18 -12.36 -20.30
N GLU A 83 14.18 -11.66 -20.83
CA GLU A 83 14.35 -10.27 -21.25
C GLU A 83 14.77 -9.42 -20.04
N PRO A 84 15.81 -8.58 -20.16
CA PRO A 84 16.25 -7.72 -19.06
C PRO A 84 15.10 -6.90 -18.44
N GLN A 85 14.16 -6.45 -19.28
CA GLN A 85 12.95 -5.75 -18.89
C GLN A 85 12.16 -6.46 -17.79
N LEU A 86 12.08 -7.79 -17.86
CA LEU A 86 11.31 -8.59 -16.91
C LEU A 86 11.84 -8.41 -15.48
N ILE A 87 13.15 -8.21 -15.31
CA ILE A 87 13.79 -8.17 -14.00
C ILE A 87 13.39 -6.90 -13.23
N TRP A 88 13.53 -5.73 -13.85
CA TRP A 88 13.18 -4.47 -13.18
C TRP A 88 11.67 -4.20 -13.18
N SER A 89 10.95 -4.68 -14.19
CA SER A 89 9.48 -4.53 -14.26
C SER A 89 8.73 -5.26 -13.15
N LEU A 90 9.34 -6.22 -12.46
CA LEU A 90 8.80 -6.81 -11.22
C LEU A 90 8.55 -5.78 -10.11
N LEU A 91 9.26 -4.63 -10.15
CA LEU A 91 9.11 -3.56 -9.18
C LEU A 91 8.69 -2.23 -9.83
N THR A 92 9.23 -1.86 -10.99
CA THR A 92 9.01 -0.53 -11.58
C THR A 92 7.55 -0.29 -11.98
N HIS A 93 6.80 -1.36 -12.28
CA HIS A 93 5.36 -1.29 -12.58
C HIS A 93 4.56 -0.58 -11.46
N ALA A 94 4.98 -0.74 -10.20
CA ALA A 94 4.30 -0.17 -9.04
C ALA A 94 4.37 1.36 -8.99
N PHE A 95 5.25 1.99 -9.78
CA PHE A 95 5.40 3.44 -9.83
C PHE A 95 4.68 4.08 -11.02
N LEU A 96 4.26 3.27 -11.98
CA LEU A 96 3.53 3.72 -13.18
C LEU A 96 2.03 3.70 -12.91
N HIS A 97 1.30 4.63 -13.51
CA HIS A 97 -0.15 4.68 -13.47
C HIS A 97 -0.68 5.03 -14.87
N GLY A 98 -1.91 4.62 -15.16
CA GLY A 98 -2.56 4.82 -16.45
C GLY A 98 -3.45 6.06 -16.54
N SER A 99 -3.60 6.80 -15.44
CA SER A 99 -4.37 8.05 -15.38
C SER A 99 -4.18 8.75 -14.03
N TRP A 100 -4.46 10.05 -14.01
CA TRP A 100 -4.51 10.84 -12.78
C TRP A 100 -5.46 10.29 -11.72
N LEU A 101 -6.62 9.77 -12.11
CA LEU A 101 -7.56 9.16 -11.16
C LEU A 101 -6.97 7.87 -10.55
N HIS A 102 -6.35 7.03 -11.38
CA HIS A 102 -5.69 5.81 -10.92
C HIS A 102 -4.55 6.13 -9.93
N LEU A 103 -3.73 7.15 -10.24
CA LEU A 103 -2.69 7.65 -9.34
C LEU A 103 -3.27 8.24 -8.05
N ALA A 104 -4.33 9.05 -8.12
CA ALA A 104 -4.91 9.69 -6.94
C ALA A 104 -5.44 8.66 -5.93
N MET A 105 -6.14 7.62 -6.40
CA MET A 105 -6.64 6.54 -5.55
C MET A 105 -5.51 5.75 -4.91
N ASN A 106 -4.49 5.34 -5.68
CA ASN A 106 -3.33 4.63 -5.14
C ASN A 106 -2.52 5.51 -4.20
N GLY A 107 -2.29 6.76 -4.56
CA GLY A 107 -1.51 7.71 -3.77
C GLY A 107 -2.13 7.98 -2.40
N ALA A 108 -3.45 8.18 -2.34
CA ALA A 108 -4.16 8.35 -1.07
C ALA A 108 -4.02 7.11 -0.18
N ALA A 109 -4.24 5.92 -0.73
CA ALA A 109 -4.10 4.66 0.01
C ALA A 109 -2.65 4.40 0.44
N PHE A 110 -1.68 4.63 -0.45
CA PHE A 110 -0.25 4.49 -0.21
C PHE A 110 0.22 5.41 0.93
N LEU A 111 -0.12 6.70 0.90
CA LEU A 111 0.29 7.63 1.94
C LEU A 111 -0.33 7.28 3.29
N GLY A 112 -1.63 6.94 3.32
CA GLY A 112 -2.31 6.58 4.57
C GLY A 112 -1.77 5.30 5.20
N LEU A 113 -1.72 4.21 4.44
CA LEU A 113 -1.24 2.91 4.92
C LEU A 113 0.27 2.90 5.11
N GLY A 114 1.01 3.57 4.23
CA GLY A 114 2.47 3.69 4.30
C GLY A 114 2.91 4.47 5.53
N HIS A 115 2.22 5.56 5.86
CA HIS A 115 2.48 6.28 7.10
C HIS A 115 2.28 5.36 8.32
N ALA A 116 1.15 4.67 8.40
CA ALA A 116 0.87 3.75 9.51
C ALA A 116 1.93 2.65 9.64
N LEU A 117 2.37 2.05 8.53
CA LEU A 117 3.40 1.02 8.54
C LEU A 117 4.79 1.56 8.88
N VAL A 118 5.18 2.73 8.36
CA VAL A 118 6.47 3.34 8.72
C VAL A 118 6.52 3.65 10.22
N GLN A 119 5.42 4.10 10.83
CA GLN A 119 5.36 4.27 12.29
C GLN A 119 5.49 2.93 13.03
N ALA A 120 4.83 1.89 12.53
CA ALA A 120 4.82 0.58 13.18
C ALA A 120 6.16 -0.16 13.10
N VAL A 121 6.86 -0.09 11.96
CA VAL A 121 8.05 -0.93 11.69
C VAL A 121 9.30 -0.17 11.28
N GLY A 122 9.20 1.15 11.09
CA GLY A 122 10.24 2.00 10.51
C GLY A 122 10.44 1.82 9.01
N ILE A 123 11.22 2.74 8.44
CA ILE A 123 11.36 2.85 6.99
C ILE A 123 11.94 1.60 6.32
N GLY A 124 13.00 1.00 6.86
CA GLY A 124 13.65 -0.15 6.21
C GLY A 124 12.72 -1.34 6.04
N ARG A 125 11.96 -1.70 7.08
CA ARG A 125 10.99 -2.80 7.04
C ARG A 125 9.77 -2.47 6.19
N PHE A 126 9.33 -1.21 6.20
CA PHE A 126 8.29 -0.74 5.29
C PHE A 126 8.70 -0.94 3.82
N VAL A 127 9.92 -0.54 3.44
CA VAL A 127 10.43 -0.72 2.08
C VAL A 127 10.46 -2.19 1.71
N SER A 128 10.91 -3.08 2.61
CA SER A 128 10.87 -4.53 2.37
C SER A 128 9.44 -5.04 2.14
N ILE A 129 8.45 -4.59 2.93
CA ILE A 129 7.04 -4.95 2.73
C ILE A 129 6.57 -4.49 1.36
N PHE A 130 6.80 -3.22 1.00
CA PHE A 130 6.37 -2.66 -0.28
C PHE A 130 6.97 -3.45 -1.45
N VAL A 131 8.29 -3.67 -1.45
CA VAL A 131 9.00 -4.36 -2.53
C VAL A 131 8.53 -5.82 -2.65
N VAL A 132 8.46 -6.56 -1.54
CA VAL A 132 8.02 -7.97 -1.59
C VAL A 132 6.58 -8.07 -2.09
N CYS A 133 5.68 -7.21 -1.63
CA CYS A 133 4.29 -7.24 -2.08
C CYS A 133 4.14 -6.83 -3.55
N ALA A 134 4.92 -5.85 -4.03
CA ALA A 134 4.95 -5.46 -5.44
C ALA A 134 5.44 -6.60 -6.35
N VAL A 135 6.54 -7.26 -5.96
CA VAL A 135 7.16 -8.35 -6.71
C VAL A 135 6.26 -9.59 -6.73
N VAL A 136 5.76 -10.02 -5.57
CA VAL A 136 4.86 -11.19 -5.51
C VAL A 136 3.53 -10.90 -6.20
N GLY A 137 3.03 -9.65 -6.14
CA GLY A 137 1.90 -9.21 -6.94
C GLY A 137 2.15 -9.38 -8.44
N ALA A 138 3.28 -8.89 -8.95
CA ALA A 138 3.65 -9.03 -10.36
C ALA A 138 3.81 -10.49 -10.79
N LEU A 139 4.48 -11.31 -9.98
CA LEU A 139 4.60 -12.74 -10.25
C LEU A 139 3.24 -13.44 -10.27
N THR A 140 2.34 -13.09 -9.35
CA THR A 140 0.98 -13.66 -9.31
C THR A 140 0.19 -13.24 -10.54
N PHE A 141 0.30 -11.98 -10.97
CA PHE A 141 -0.28 -11.51 -12.22
C PHE A 141 0.26 -12.29 -13.41
N GLY A 142 1.59 -12.39 -13.57
CA GLY A 142 2.18 -13.14 -14.69
C GLY A 142 1.85 -14.64 -14.71
N LEU A 143 1.49 -15.23 -13.57
CA LEU A 143 1.10 -16.63 -13.48
C LEU A 143 -0.37 -16.91 -13.84
N ILE A 144 -1.25 -15.91 -13.74
CA ILE A 144 -2.71 -16.10 -13.79
C ILE A 144 -3.37 -15.27 -14.89
N ALA A 145 -2.90 -14.05 -15.12
CA ALA A 145 -3.50 -13.12 -16.07
C ALA A 145 -3.31 -13.57 -17.52
N GLN A 146 -4.28 -13.21 -18.36
CA GLN A 146 -4.27 -13.45 -19.82
C GLN A 146 -4.80 -12.20 -20.54
N THR A 147 -4.09 -11.09 -20.38
CA THR A 147 -4.53 -9.76 -20.84
C THR A 147 -3.77 -9.28 -22.06
N ASN A 148 -2.55 -9.77 -22.30
CA ASN A 148 -1.59 -9.24 -23.28
C ASN A 148 -1.27 -7.74 -23.08
N GLY A 149 -1.66 -7.17 -21.95
CA GLY A 149 -1.56 -5.75 -21.65
C GLY A 149 -0.55 -5.47 -20.54
N PRO A 150 -0.10 -4.21 -20.42
CA PRO A 150 0.77 -3.81 -19.32
C PRO A 150 -0.01 -3.80 -18.02
N MET A 151 0.56 -4.40 -16.98
CA MET A 151 0.20 -4.14 -15.60
C MET A 151 1.01 -2.95 -15.08
N VAL A 152 0.31 -1.96 -14.54
CA VAL A 152 0.87 -0.78 -13.87
C VAL A 152 0.05 -0.46 -12.62
N GLY A 153 0.69 0.10 -11.61
CA GLY A 153 0.05 0.64 -10.42
C GLY A 153 0.58 0.05 -9.12
N ALA A 154 0.60 0.87 -8.07
CA ALA A 154 1.05 0.47 -6.74
C ALA A 154 0.09 -0.49 -6.03
N SER A 155 -1.09 -0.77 -6.59
CA SER A 155 -2.21 -1.39 -5.90
C SER A 155 -1.89 -2.77 -5.34
N GLY A 156 -1.12 -3.61 -6.04
CA GLY A 156 -0.66 -4.91 -5.51
C GLY A 156 0.11 -4.75 -4.20
N ALA A 157 1.06 -3.81 -4.14
CA ALA A 157 1.80 -3.50 -2.92
C ALA A 157 0.89 -2.94 -1.82
N ILE A 158 -0.05 -2.07 -2.17
CA ILE A 158 -1.03 -1.47 -1.25
C ILE A 158 -1.95 -2.52 -0.63
N PHE A 159 -2.40 -3.52 -1.41
CA PHE A 159 -3.16 -4.66 -0.89
C PHE A 159 -2.33 -5.48 0.11
N GLY A 160 -1.04 -5.65 -0.14
CA GLY A 160 -0.12 -6.24 0.82
C GLY A 160 0.06 -5.41 2.10
N MET A 161 0.20 -4.09 1.96
CA MET A 161 0.26 -3.18 3.11
C MET A 161 -1.01 -3.26 3.98
N LEU A 162 -2.18 -3.31 3.35
CA LEU A 162 -3.45 -3.50 4.02
C LEU A 162 -3.53 -4.88 4.71
N ALA A 163 -3.04 -5.93 4.04
CA ALA A 163 -2.99 -7.27 4.59
C ALA A 163 -2.10 -7.35 5.84
N VAL A 164 -0.95 -6.66 5.85
CA VAL A 164 -0.07 -6.59 7.04
C VAL A 164 -0.81 -6.04 8.25
N LEU A 165 -1.45 -4.88 8.10
CA LEU A 165 -2.20 -4.24 9.19
C LEU A 165 -3.39 -5.10 9.63
N THR A 166 -4.06 -5.74 8.68
CA THR A 166 -5.21 -6.61 8.95
C THR A 166 -4.78 -7.88 9.71
N ALA A 167 -3.68 -8.51 9.31
CA ALA A 167 -3.15 -9.71 9.96
C ALA A 167 -2.70 -9.41 11.40
N TRP A 168 -2.06 -8.26 11.62
CA TRP A 168 -1.72 -7.80 12.96
C TRP A 168 -2.95 -7.52 13.81
N GLN A 169 -3.96 -6.83 13.27
CA GLN A 169 -5.22 -6.60 13.96
C GLN A 169 -5.91 -7.93 14.32
N GLU A 170 -5.93 -8.89 13.40
CA GLU A 170 -6.49 -10.23 13.62
C GLU A 170 -5.74 -10.94 14.75
N ARG A 171 -4.41 -10.88 14.77
CA ARG A 171 -3.58 -11.47 15.83
C ARG A 171 -3.87 -10.87 17.20
N VAL A 172 -3.99 -9.54 17.30
CA VAL A 172 -4.35 -8.86 18.56
C VAL A 172 -5.70 -9.36 19.07
N LEU A 173 -6.73 -9.33 18.22
CA LEU A 173 -8.08 -9.77 18.62
C LEU A 173 -8.12 -11.26 18.97
N ARG A 174 -7.35 -12.09 18.26
CA ARG A 174 -7.22 -13.52 18.54
C ARG A 174 -6.62 -13.77 19.91
N VAL A 175 -5.49 -13.12 20.25
CA VAL A 175 -4.83 -13.25 21.55
C VAL A 175 -5.73 -12.73 22.67
N ALA A 176 -6.41 -11.61 22.45
CA ALA A 176 -7.37 -11.04 23.39
C ALA A 176 -8.70 -11.82 23.49
N ARG A 177 -8.88 -12.90 22.71
CA ARG A 177 -10.11 -13.70 22.62
C ARG A 177 -11.36 -12.86 22.29
N LEU A 178 -11.18 -11.81 21.50
CA LEU A 178 -12.24 -10.92 21.02
C LEU A 178 -12.80 -11.40 19.67
N SER A 179 -14.01 -10.94 19.35
CA SER A 179 -14.64 -11.24 18.06
C SER A 179 -13.84 -10.67 16.89
N ARG A 180 -13.70 -11.49 15.84
CA ARG A 180 -13.02 -11.14 14.58
C ARG A 180 -13.99 -11.00 13.41
N ALA A 181 -15.30 -11.06 13.68
CA ALA A 181 -16.33 -11.05 12.64
C ALA A 181 -16.25 -9.80 11.74
N MET A 182 -15.94 -8.63 12.32
CA MET A 182 -15.83 -7.40 11.54
C MET A 182 -14.62 -7.42 10.59
N ILE A 183 -13.51 -8.05 10.95
CA ILE A 183 -12.35 -8.19 10.05
C ILE A 183 -12.76 -9.01 8.83
N TRP A 184 -13.36 -10.18 9.05
CA TRP A 184 -13.79 -11.05 7.95
C TRP A 184 -14.90 -10.43 7.10
N LYS A 185 -15.81 -9.64 7.70
CA LYS A 185 -16.80 -8.85 6.96
C LYS A 185 -16.13 -7.82 6.04
N ARG A 186 -15.10 -7.11 6.52
CA ARG A 186 -14.34 -6.13 5.71
C ARG A 186 -13.56 -6.81 4.59
N ILE A 187 -12.92 -7.95 4.86
CA ILE A 187 -12.24 -8.75 3.83
C ILE A 187 -13.24 -9.22 2.77
N GLY A 188 -14.40 -9.76 3.19
CA GLY A 188 -15.45 -10.18 2.25
C GLY A 188 -15.97 -9.03 1.39
N ALA A 189 -16.18 -7.85 1.98
CA ALA A 189 -16.57 -6.66 1.22
C ALA A 189 -15.49 -6.21 0.23
N LEU A 190 -14.21 -6.25 0.63
CA LEU A 190 -13.08 -5.93 -0.26
C LEU A 190 -13.02 -6.88 -1.45
N VAL A 191 -13.16 -8.18 -1.21
CA VAL A 191 -13.22 -9.21 -2.27
C VAL A 191 -14.41 -8.97 -3.20
N ALA A 192 -15.60 -8.68 -2.65
CA ALA A 192 -16.79 -8.40 -3.45
C ALA A 192 -16.62 -7.17 -4.35
N VAL A 193 -16.06 -6.08 -3.81
CA VAL A 193 -15.75 -4.86 -4.60
C VAL A 193 -14.71 -5.17 -5.68
N ASN A 194 -13.67 -5.93 -5.35
CA ASN A 194 -12.65 -6.31 -6.33
C ASN A 194 -13.22 -7.14 -7.47
N ALA A 195 -14.05 -8.14 -7.15
CA ALA A 195 -14.73 -8.94 -8.14
C ALA A 195 -15.65 -8.07 -9.02
N ALA A 196 -16.47 -7.21 -8.40
CA ALA A 196 -17.37 -6.32 -9.15
C ALA A 196 -16.61 -5.39 -10.10
N LEU A 197 -15.47 -4.82 -9.67
CA LEU A 197 -14.62 -4.00 -10.51
C LEU A 197 -13.92 -4.81 -11.62
N ALA A 198 -13.44 -6.03 -11.32
CA ALA A 198 -12.83 -6.89 -12.32
C ALA A 198 -13.80 -7.22 -13.47
N PHE A 199 -15.05 -7.55 -13.15
CA PHE A 199 -16.10 -7.78 -14.14
C PHE A 199 -16.53 -6.47 -14.83
N GLY A 200 -16.76 -5.39 -14.08
CA GLY A 200 -17.26 -4.13 -14.61
C GLY A 200 -16.25 -3.38 -15.50
N MET A 201 -14.95 -3.59 -15.30
CA MET A 201 -13.88 -2.98 -16.10
C MET A 201 -13.39 -3.89 -17.24
N GLY A 202 -14.08 -5.01 -17.52
CA GLY A 202 -13.74 -5.88 -18.64
C GLY A 202 -12.33 -6.48 -18.57
N GLY A 203 -11.86 -6.83 -17.37
CA GLY A 203 -10.53 -7.43 -17.18
C GLY A 203 -9.36 -6.45 -17.12
N LEU A 204 -9.59 -5.14 -17.18
CA LEU A 204 -8.54 -4.11 -17.03
C LEU A 204 -8.02 -3.97 -15.59
N LEU A 205 -8.68 -4.60 -14.62
CA LEU A 205 -8.24 -4.61 -13.23
C LEU A 205 -7.32 -5.82 -12.97
N ALA A 206 -6.07 -5.56 -12.61
CA ALA A 206 -5.08 -6.59 -12.22
C ALA A 206 -5.39 -7.17 -10.82
N TRP A 207 -6.54 -7.83 -10.66
CA TRP A 207 -6.97 -8.41 -9.39
C TRP A 207 -6.03 -9.53 -8.91
N GLU A 208 -5.34 -10.20 -9.84
CA GLU A 208 -4.30 -11.20 -9.57
C GLU A 208 -3.16 -10.60 -8.75
N ALA A 209 -2.75 -9.37 -9.10
CA ALA A 209 -1.72 -8.64 -8.37
C ALA A 209 -2.20 -8.24 -6.96
N HIS A 210 -3.48 -7.90 -6.81
CA HIS A 210 -4.08 -7.62 -5.51
C HIS A 210 -4.08 -8.87 -4.62
N LEU A 211 -4.42 -10.03 -5.17
CA LEU A 211 -4.37 -11.30 -4.47
C LEU A 211 -2.94 -11.65 -4.05
N GLY A 212 -1.98 -11.60 -4.99
CA GLY A 212 -0.57 -11.89 -4.72
C GLY A 212 0.01 -10.97 -3.66
N GLY A 213 -0.26 -9.68 -3.78
CA GLY A 213 0.12 -8.67 -2.80
C GLY A 213 -0.47 -8.94 -1.42
N TRP A 214 -1.77 -9.24 -1.34
CA TRP A 214 -2.44 -9.58 -0.07
C TRP A 214 -1.81 -10.79 0.62
N VAL A 215 -1.57 -11.88 -0.13
CA VAL A 215 -0.93 -13.10 0.40
C VAL A 215 0.47 -12.78 0.91
N ALA A 216 1.28 -12.09 0.10
CA ALA A 216 2.63 -11.68 0.48
C ALA A 216 2.63 -10.82 1.75
N GLY A 217 1.75 -9.83 1.83
CA GLY A 217 1.60 -8.96 2.98
C GLY A 217 1.22 -9.73 4.25
N TRP A 218 0.29 -10.66 4.15
CA TRP A 218 -0.10 -11.50 5.28
C TRP A 218 1.07 -12.36 5.78
N LEU A 219 1.86 -12.94 4.87
CA LEU A 219 3.08 -13.69 5.23
C LEU A 219 4.14 -12.79 5.86
N MET A 220 4.35 -11.60 5.30
CA MET A 220 5.27 -10.59 5.86
C MET A 220 4.86 -10.17 7.27
N ALA A 221 3.56 -10.13 7.59
CA ALA A 221 3.06 -9.81 8.92
C ALA A 221 3.42 -10.87 9.99
N ILE A 222 3.67 -12.11 9.57
CA ILE A 222 4.12 -13.20 10.45
C ILE A 222 5.61 -13.02 10.77
N VAL A 223 6.40 -12.66 9.76
CA VAL A 223 7.87 -12.51 9.88
C VAL A 223 8.25 -11.19 10.55
N ILE A 224 7.57 -10.10 10.20
CA ILE A 224 7.85 -8.75 10.69
C ILE A 224 6.91 -8.43 11.86
N ARG A 225 7.50 -8.12 13.01
CA ARG A 225 6.75 -7.62 14.17
C ARG A 225 6.80 -6.09 14.28
N PRO A 226 5.71 -5.44 14.74
CA PRO A 226 5.72 -4.03 15.09
C PRO A 226 6.76 -3.73 16.17
N ARG A 227 7.35 -2.53 16.12
CA ARG A 227 8.32 -2.05 17.12
C ARG A 227 7.66 -1.55 18.40
N SER A 228 6.36 -1.26 18.35
CA SER A 228 5.60 -0.69 19.46
C SER A 228 4.14 -1.15 19.38
N GLY A 229 3.42 -1.04 20.50
CA GLY A 229 2.01 -1.42 20.62
C GLY A 229 1.78 -2.86 21.13
N PRO A 230 0.52 -3.32 21.19
CA PRO A 230 0.13 -4.57 21.85
C PRO A 230 0.75 -5.85 21.28
N LEU A 231 1.36 -5.78 20.08
CA LEU A 231 2.05 -6.90 19.43
C LEU A 231 3.55 -6.95 19.74
N CYS A 232 4.09 -5.95 20.44
CA CYS A 232 5.49 -5.95 20.88
C CYS A 232 5.72 -6.87 22.09
N THR A 233 4.66 -7.17 22.84
CA THR A 233 4.70 -7.92 24.12
C THR A 233 4.43 -9.41 23.99
N TYR A 234 4.06 -9.91 22.79
CA TYR A 234 3.72 -11.31 22.52
C TYR A 234 4.42 -11.85 21.27
#